data_AF-A0A7J4E621-F1
#
_entry.id   AF-A0A7J4E621-F1
#
_cell.length_a   1.000
_cell.length_b   1.000
_cell.length_c   1.000
_cell.angle_alpha   90.00
_cell.angle_beta   90.00
_cell.angle_gamma   90.00
#
_symmetry.space_group_name_H-M   'P 1'
#
loop_
_entity.id
_entity.type
_entity.pdbx_description
1 polymer ?
#
loop_
_entity_poly.entity_id
_entity_poly.type
_entity_poly.pdbx_seq_one_letter_code
_entity_poly.pdbx_strand_id
1 'polypeptide(L)'
;MAALAGGVRVLAYAEGMYNKVLGMGLSASVPRVTLYFALTPILGGLGAASAYLVGSIGSLTAALAAAKSMKFKIGLRRFSVLVALPASVGGLVYWLGLNWAVGAALILAGSLLGYAKLGLLSKRDLGDLLKALLPTELLDEAYRKYKWMVELLFRE
;
A
#
# COMPACT_ATOMS: atom_id res chain seq x y z
N MET A 1 4.27 4.85 -1.44
CA MET A 1 5.62 4.90 -0.80
C MET A 1 5.76 3.86 0.31
N ALA A 2 4.84 3.82 1.27
CA ALA A 2 4.91 2.89 2.41
C ALA A 2 4.96 1.39 2.02
N ALA A 3 4.13 0.95 1.08
CA ALA A 3 4.12 -0.45 0.63
C ALA A 3 5.47 -0.92 0.05
N LEU A 4 6.13 -0.08 -0.74
CA LEU A 4 7.42 -0.43 -1.36
C LEU A 4 8.55 -0.45 -0.32
N ALA A 5 8.61 0.55 0.56
CA ALA A 5 9.57 0.57 1.67
C ALA A 5 9.31 -0.55 2.70
N GLY A 6 8.05 -0.96 2.88
CA GLY A 6 7.66 -2.09 3.72
C GLY A 6 8.11 -3.43 3.14
N GLY A 7 7.87 -3.66 1.85
CA GLY A 7 8.32 -4.88 1.15
C GLY A 7 9.84 -5.04 1.18
N VAL A 8 10.60 -3.96 0.94
CA VAL A 8 12.06 -3.97 1.05
C VAL A 8 12.52 -4.24 2.48
N ARG A 9 11.83 -3.69 3.49
CA ARG A 9 12.12 -3.98 4.90
C ARG A 9 11.90 -5.45 5.23
N VAL A 10 10.79 -6.04 4.80
CA VAL A 10 10.51 -7.47 5.01
C VAL A 10 11.57 -8.34 4.33
N LEU A 11 11.97 -8.00 3.10
CA LEU A 11 13.05 -8.71 2.43
C LEU A 11 14.39 -8.55 3.17
N ALA A 12 14.70 -7.34 3.65
CA ALA A 12 15.93 -7.09 4.41
C ALA A 12 15.93 -7.84 5.75
N TYR A 13 14.76 -8.02 6.37
CA TYR A 13 14.59 -8.88 7.54
C TYR A 13 14.84 -10.36 7.20
N ALA A 14 14.27 -10.86 6.09
CA ALA A 14 14.44 -12.25 5.66
C ALA A 14 15.90 -12.59 5.33
N GLU A 15 16.65 -11.63 4.78
CA GLU A 15 18.09 -11.75 4.47
C GLU A 15 19.01 -11.47 5.68
N GLY A 16 18.45 -11.26 6.89
CA GLY A 16 19.23 -10.99 8.10
C GLY A 16 19.96 -9.63 8.12
N MET A 17 19.60 -8.70 7.24
CA MET A 17 20.28 -7.41 7.05
C MET A 17 19.76 -6.31 8.00
N TYR A 18 19.79 -6.56 9.31
CA TYR A 18 19.21 -5.66 10.32
C TYR A 18 19.76 -4.23 10.29
N ASN A 19 21.04 -4.04 9.94
CA ASN A 19 21.64 -2.71 9.81
C ASN A 19 20.97 -1.86 8.70
N LYS A 20 20.52 -2.49 7.62
CA LYS A 20 19.80 -1.79 6.54
C LYS A 20 18.37 -1.44 6.96
N VAL A 21 17.73 -2.31 7.74
CA VAL A 21 16.43 -2.03 8.36
C VAL A 21 16.54 -0.84 9.31
N LEU A 22 17.56 -0.83 10.16
CA LEU A 22 17.84 0.28 11.07
C LEU A 22 18.08 1.58 10.30
N GLY A 23 18.90 1.55 9.25
CA GLY A 23 19.14 2.72 8.39
C GLY A 23 17.86 3.26 7.75
N MET A 24 16.99 2.38 7.25
CA MET A 24 15.67 2.76 6.71
C MET A 24 14.76 3.39 7.76
N GLY A 25 14.80 2.89 9.00
CA GLY A 25 14.05 3.44 10.13
C GLY A 25 14.57 4.81 10.58
N LEU A 26 15.88 4.95 10.74
CA LEU A 26 16.52 6.21 11.13
C LEU A 26 16.32 7.30 10.08
N SER A 27 16.45 6.96 8.80
CA SER A 27 16.20 7.90 7.70
C SER A 27 14.75 8.39 7.64
N ALA A 28 13.80 7.60 8.18
CA ALA A 28 12.41 8.02 8.31
C ALA A 28 12.18 8.90 9.55
N SER A 29 12.69 8.45 10.69
CA SER A 29 12.35 9.00 11.99
C SER A 29 13.15 10.25 12.33
N VAL A 30 14.44 10.31 12.01
CA VAL A 30 15.29 11.47 12.35
C VAL A 30 14.79 12.74 11.64
N PRO A 31 14.60 12.77 10.31
CA PRO A 31 14.07 13.97 9.66
C PRO A 31 12.68 14.31 10.16
N ARG A 32 11.81 13.31 10.33
CA ARG A 32 10.43 13.51 10.80
C ARG A 32 10.40 14.16 12.17
N VAL A 33 11.11 13.63 13.16
CA VAL A 33 11.10 14.16 14.53
C VAL A 33 11.68 15.57 14.58
N THR A 34 12.81 15.80 13.91
CA THR A 34 13.42 17.14 13.83
C THR A 34 12.46 18.16 13.21
N LEU A 35 11.80 17.81 12.10
CA LEU A 35 10.82 18.68 11.44
C LEU A 35 9.52 18.83 12.24
N TYR A 36 9.11 17.81 13.01
CA TYR A 36 7.97 17.92 13.92
C TYR A 36 8.22 19.02 14.95
N PHE A 37 9.37 19.00 15.62
CA PHE A 37 9.72 20.02 16.60
C PHE A 37 9.80 21.43 16.00
N ALA A 38 10.23 21.56 14.75
CA ALA A 38 10.34 22.85 14.08
C ALA A 38 9.01 23.36 13.48
N LEU A 39 8.27 22.52 12.75
CA LEU A 39 7.11 22.96 11.97
C LEU A 39 5.78 22.81 12.71
N THR A 40 5.64 21.84 13.63
CA THR A 40 4.38 21.65 14.35
C THR A 40 4.00 22.84 15.24
N PRO A 41 4.92 23.53 15.93
CA PRO A 41 4.56 24.74 16.68
C PRO A 41 4.10 25.91 15.80
N ILE A 42 4.60 26.00 14.56
CA ILE A 42 4.34 27.12 13.64
C ILE A 42 3.08 26.87 12.80
N LEU A 43 2.89 25.65 12.32
CA LEU A 43 1.88 25.28 11.32
C LEU A 43 0.86 24.25 11.84
N GLY A 44 0.94 23.86 13.12
CA GLY A 44 0.04 22.88 13.73
C GLY A 44 0.00 21.56 12.95
N GLY A 45 -1.21 21.15 12.56
CA GLY A 45 -1.45 19.91 11.81
C GLY A 45 -0.80 19.87 10.43
N LEU A 46 -0.66 21.00 9.74
CA LEU A 46 0.06 21.07 8.45
C LEU A 46 1.56 20.85 8.64
N GLY A 47 2.12 21.36 9.75
CA GLY A 47 3.51 21.11 10.16
C GLY A 47 3.76 19.62 10.41
N ALA A 48 2.85 18.98 11.13
CA ALA A 48 2.90 17.53 11.37
C ALA A 48 2.83 16.70 10.07
N ALA A 49 1.94 17.07 9.13
CA ALA A 49 1.79 16.39 7.85
C ALA A 49 3.03 16.54 6.97
N SER A 50 3.59 17.75 6.90
CA SER A 50 4.80 18.03 6.10
C SER A 50 6.03 17.30 6.64
N ALA A 51 6.23 17.29 7.97
CA ALA A 51 7.28 16.51 8.62
C ALA A 51 7.12 15.00 8.37
N TYR A 52 5.89 14.49 8.37
CA TYR A 52 5.60 13.10 8.03
C TYR A 52 5.98 12.77 6.58
N LEU A 53 5.68 13.68 5.65
CA LEU A 53 6.00 13.54 4.23
C LEU A 53 7.51 13.48 4.00
N VAL A 54 8.27 14.42 4.58
CA VAL A 54 9.73 14.44 4.45
C VAL A 54 10.37 13.17 5.01
N GLY A 55 9.96 12.72 6.19
CA GLY A 55 10.42 11.44 6.73
C GLY A 55 10.05 10.24 5.84
N SER A 56 8.88 10.27 5.20
CA SER A 56 8.46 9.20 4.27
C SER A 56 9.33 9.17 3.01
N ILE A 57 9.77 10.34 2.52
CA ILE A 57 10.71 10.45 1.40
C ILE A 57 12.07 9.88 1.81
N GLY A 58 12.59 10.22 3.00
CA GLY A 58 13.83 9.66 3.54
C GLY A 58 13.80 8.12 3.66
N SER A 59 12.71 7.58 4.19
CA SER A 59 12.52 6.12 4.26
C SER A 59 12.53 5.47 2.87
N LEU A 60 11.92 6.12 1.88
CA LEU A 60 11.83 5.59 0.52
C LEU A 60 13.20 5.61 -0.17
N THR A 61 13.98 6.68 -0.03
CA THR A 61 15.33 6.75 -0.62
C THR A 61 16.26 5.72 -0.01
N ALA A 62 16.22 5.56 1.33
CA ALA A 62 16.97 4.51 2.03
C ALA A 62 16.53 3.10 1.58
N ALA A 63 15.22 2.87 1.38
CA ALA A 63 14.71 1.60 0.88
C ALA A 63 15.16 1.32 -0.56
N LEU A 64 15.17 2.32 -1.45
CA LEU A 64 15.67 2.14 -2.82
C LEU A 64 17.17 1.83 -2.85
N ALA A 65 17.96 2.49 -2.00
CA ALA A 65 19.39 2.19 -1.85
C ALA A 65 19.62 0.75 -1.34
N ALA A 66 18.86 0.33 -0.32
CA ALA A 66 18.90 -1.04 0.18
C ALA A 66 18.46 -2.05 -0.90
N ALA A 67 17.38 -1.79 -1.61
CA ALA A 67 16.87 -2.65 -2.69
C ALA A 67 17.91 -2.88 -3.80
N LYS A 68 18.64 -1.82 -4.21
CA LYS A 68 19.72 -1.91 -5.21
C LYS A 68 20.81 -2.88 -4.75
N SER A 69 21.19 -2.81 -3.47
CA SER A 69 22.21 -3.71 -2.91
C SER A 69 21.75 -5.17 -2.76
N MET A 70 20.44 -5.43 -2.82
CA MET A 70 19.84 -6.76 -2.72
C MET A 70 19.43 -7.33 -4.08
N LYS A 71 19.82 -6.67 -5.20
CA LYS A 71 19.42 -7.01 -6.58
C LYS A 71 17.90 -7.14 -6.77
N PHE A 72 17.11 -6.47 -5.94
CA PHE A 72 15.66 -6.51 -6.02
C PHE A 72 15.16 -5.78 -7.27
N LYS A 73 14.54 -6.51 -8.20
CA LYS A 73 13.97 -5.94 -9.42
C LYS A 73 12.57 -5.41 -9.13
N ILE A 74 12.44 -4.09 -9.02
CA ILE A 74 11.13 -3.45 -8.92
C ILE A 74 10.44 -3.54 -10.28
N GLY A 75 9.35 -4.28 -10.36
CA GLY A 75 8.49 -4.32 -11.54
C GLY A 75 7.73 -3.01 -11.73
N LEU A 76 8.40 -1.97 -12.25
CA LEU A 76 7.85 -0.62 -12.39
C LEU A 76 6.47 -0.60 -13.06
N ARG A 77 6.26 -1.44 -14.08
CA ARG A 77 4.99 -1.55 -14.81
C ARG A 77 3.84 -2.05 -13.94
N ARG A 78 4.09 -3.04 -13.07
CA ARG A 78 3.07 -3.55 -12.14
C ARG A 78 2.82 -2.54 -11.02
N PHE A 79 3.89 -1.93 -10.53
CA PHE A 79 3.81 -0.90 -9.49
C PHE A 79 3.04 0.35 -9.95
N SER A 80 3.28 0.82 -11.18
CA SER A 80 2.56 1.97 -11.72
C SER A 80 1.06 1.68 -11.86
N VAL A 81 0.68 0.48 -12.28
CA VAL A 81 -0.73 0.06 -12.34
C VAL A 81 -1.37 0.00 -10.94
N LEU A 82 -0.66 -0.53 -9.94
CA LEU A 82 -1.11 -0.55 -8.53
C LEU A 82 -1.34 0.83 -7.94
N VAL A 83 -0.67 1.87 -8.44
CA VAL A 83 -0.86 3.25 -7.97
C VAL A 83 -1.87 4.00 -8.82
N ALA A 84 -1.80 3.82 -10.14
CA ALA A 84 -2.64 4.54 -11.09
C ALA A 84 -4.11 4.12 -10.98
N LEU A 85 -4.39 2.84 -10.72
CA LEU A 85 -5.75 2.31 -10.71
C LEU A 85 -6.60 2.91 -9.55
N PRO A 86 -6.17 2.87 -8.27
CA PRO A 86 -6.92 3.54 -7.20
C PRO A 86 -6.96 5.05 -7.38
N ALA A 87 -5.89 5.66 -7.90
CA ALA A 87 -5.84 7.11 -8.12
C ALA A 87 -6.83 7.57 -9.20
N SER A 88 -6.99 6.80 -10.28
CA SER A 88 -7.95 7.11 -11.34
C SER A 88 -9.39 6.87 -10.89
N VAL A 89 -9.67 5.79 -10.16
CA VAL A 89 -11.00 5.58 -9.54
C VAL A 89 -11.31 6.68 -8.52
N GLY A 90 -10.34 7.06 -7.69
CA GLY A 90 -10.49 8.17 -6.73
C GLY A 90 -10.72 9.52 -7.41
N GLY A 91 -10.03 9.80 -8.51
CA GLY A 91 -10.25 11.00 -9.31
C GLY A 91 -11.64 11.07 -9.91
N LEU A 92 -12.17 9.92 -10.38
CA LEU A 92 -13.55 9.83 -10.87
C LEU A 92 -14.58 10.06 -9.76
N VAL A 93 -14.37 9.44 -8.59
CA VAL A 93 -15.23 9.63 -7.41
C VAL A 93 -15.27 11.09 -6.98
N TYR A 94 -14.12 11.76 -6.97
CA TYR A 94 -14.01 13.18 -6.64
C TYR A 94 -14.75 14.05 -7.67
N TRP A 95 -14.56 13.76 -8.97
CA TRP A 95 -15.23 14.50 -10.03
C TRP A 95 -16.76 14.34 -10.02
N LEU A 96 -17.25 13.17 -9.61
CA LEU A 96 -18.67 12.88 -9.45
C LEU A 96 -19.28 13.45 -8.16
N GLY A 97 -18.48 14.06 -7.28
CA GLY A 97 -18.96 14.64 -6.01
C GLY A 97 -19.60 13.63 -5.06
N LEU A 98 -19.21 12.34 -5.16
CA LEU A 98 -19.80 11.28 -4.36
C LEU A 98 -19.47 11.45 -2.87
N ASN A 99 -20.36 10.96 -1.99
CA ASN A 99 -20.10 10.98 -0.56
C ASN A 99 -18.85 10.14 -0.22
N TRP A 100 -18.23 10.45 0.92
CA TRP A 100 -16.98 9.80 1.33
C TRP A 100 -17.09 8.27 1.47
N ALA A 101 -18.23 7.76 1.96
CA ALA A 101 -18.43 6.33 2.23
C ALA A 101 -18.61 5.52 0.93
N VAL A 102 -19.45 6.01 0.02
CA VAL A 102 -19.68 5.46 -1.32
C VAL A 102 -18.40 5.57 -2.13
N GLY A 103 -17.70 6.70 -2.04
CA GLY A 103 -16.41 6.89 -2.69
C GLY A 103 -15.36 5.90 -2.21
N ALA A 104 -15.23 5.71 -0.89
CA ALA A 104 -14.32 4.71 -0.32
C ALA A 104 -14.66 3.29 -0.78
N ALA A 105 -15.95 2.91 -0.75
CA ALA A 105 -16.40 1.61 -1.24
C ALA A 105 -16.09 1.42 -2.73
N LEU A 106 -16.31 2.44 -3.58
CA LEU A 106 -16.01 2.38 -5.00
C LEU A 106 -14.50 2.25 -5.29
N ILE A 107 -13.67 2.99 -4.55
CA ILE A 107 -12.21 2.90 -4.70
C ILE A 107 -11.73 1.51 -4.35
N LEU A 108 -12.22 0.95 -3.24
CA LEU A 108 -11.87 -0.41 -2.82
C LEU A 108 -12.34 -1.44 -3.84
N ALA A 109 -13.61 -1.43 -4.20
CA ALA A 109 -14.19 -2.39 -5.15
C ALA A 109 -13.56 -2.26 -6.54
N GLY A 110 -13.46 -1.04 -7.08
CA GLY A 110 -12.86 -0.78 -8.39
C GLY A 110 -11.40 -1.19 -8.47
N SER A 111 -10.64 -0.96 -7.39
CA SER A 111 -9.23 -1.39 -7.34
C SER A 111 -9.10 -2.91 -7.32
N LEU A 112 -9.89 -3.59 -6.47
CA LEU A 112 -9.91 -5.06 -6.38
C LEU A 112 -10.28 -5.70 -7.73
N LEU A 113 -11.34 -5.20 -8.36
CA LEU A 113 -11.79 -5.68 -9.66
C LEU A 113 -10.75 -5.45 -10.75
N GLY A 114 -10.13 -4.26 -10.78
CA GLY A 114 -9.10 -3.98 -11.77
C GLY A 114 -7.83 -4.80 -11.54
N TYR A 115 -7.43 -5.08 -10.30
CA TYR A 115 -6.29 -5.96 -10.01
C TYR A 115 -6.54 -7.41 -10.42
N ALA A 116 -7.75 -7.93 -10.16
CA ALA A 116 -8.15 -9.26 -10.59
C ALA A 116 -8.20 -9.36 -12.13
N LYS A 117 -8.80 -8.37 -12.82
CA LYS A 117 -8.88 -8.36 -14.28
C LYS A 117 -7.52 -8.19 -14.98
N LEU A 118 -6.58 -7.49 -14.35
CA LEU A 118 -5.21 -7.30 -14.85
C LEU A 118 -4.28 -8.48 -14.51
N GLY A 119 -4.80 -9.54 -13.88
CA GLY A 119 -4.01 -10.71 -13.47
C GLY A 119 -2.92 -10.39 -12.44
N LEU A 120 -3.06 -9.27 -11.71
CA LEU A 120 -2.15 -8.88 -10.64
C LEU A 120 -2.46 -9.60 -9.33
N LEU A 121 -3.70 -10.10 -9.19
CA LEU A 121 -4.16 -10.89 -8.06
C LEU A 121 -4.56 -12.28 -8.58
N SER A 122 -4.13 -13.34 -7.90
CA SER A 122 -4.62 -14.70 -8.13
C SER A 122 -5.77 -15.06 -7.17
N LYS A 123 -6.50 -16.15 -7.45
CA LYS A 123 -7.51 -16.68 -6.51
C LYS A 123 -6.91 -17.01 -5.14
N ARG A 124 -5.66 -17.49 -5.11
CA ARG A 124 -4.92 -17.77 -3.86
C ARG A 124 -4.66 -16.50 -3.07
N ASP A 125 -4.15 -15.46 -3.74
CA ASP A 125 -3.88 -14.17 -3.08
C ASP A 125 -5.16 -13.56 -2.49
N LEU A 126 -6.30 -13.70 -3.20
CA LEU A 126 -7.59 -13.25 -2.68
C LEU A 126 -8.00 -14.06 -1.44
N GLY A 127 -7.83 -15.38 -1.46
CA GLY A 127 -8.10 -16.24 -0.32
C GLY A 127 -7.25 -15.88 0.91
N ASP A 128 -5.96 -15.61 0.71
CA ASP A 128 -5.06 -15.21 1.78
C ASP A 128 -5.40 -13.83 2.34
N LEU A 129 -5.79 -12.88 1.48
CA LEU A 129 -6.26 -11.56 1.91
C LEU A 129 -7.56 -11.64 2.72
N LEU A 130 -8.52 -12.45 2.28
CA LEU A 130 -9.78 -12.64 3.00
C LEU A 130 -9.55 -13.28 4.37
N LYS A 131 -8.64 -14.26 4.47
CA LYS A 131 -8.25 -14.89 5.76
C LYS A 131 -7.55 -13.92 6.71
N ALA A 132 -6.79 -12.96 6.17
CA ALA A 132 -6.15 -11.94 6.97
C ALA A 132 -7.11 -10.85 7.46
N LEU A 133 -8.22 -10.61 6.75
CA LEU A 133 -9.14 -9.50 7.01
C LEU A 133 -10.41 -9.92 7.76
N LEU A 134 -10.89 -11.15 7.57
CA LEU A 134 -12.15 -11.62 8.12
C LEU A 134 -11.93 -12.81 9.06
N PRO A 135 -12.68 -12.87 10.18
CA PRO A 135 -12.85 -14.09 10.95
C PRO A 135 -13.36 -15.23 10.06
N THR A 136 -12.90 -16.45 10.34
CA THR A 136 -13.20 -17.67 9.56
C THR A 136 -14.70 -17.88 9.35
N GLU A 137 -15.53 -17.50 10.30
CA GLU A 137 -16.98 -17.69 10.29
C GLU A 137 -17.66 -16.83 9.21
N LEU A 138 -17.25 -15.57 9.08
CA LEU A 138 -17.74 -14.65 8.04
C LEU A 138 -17.19 -15.01 6.66
N LEU A 139 -16.03 -15.64 6.62
CA LEU A 139 -15.33 -16.06 5.42
C LEU A 139 -16.05 -17.22 4.73
N ASP A 140 -16.47 -18.23 5.49
CA ASP A 140 -17.23 -19.36 4.96
C ASP A 140 -18.60 -18.92 4.41
N GLU A 141 -19.25 -17.99 5.10
CA GLU A 141 -20.55 -17.44 4.67
C GLU A 141 -20.42 -16.56 3.42
N ALA A 142 -19.39 -15.71 3.37
CA ALA A 142 -19.08 -14.90 2.19
C ALA A 142 -18.66 -15.75 1.00
N TYR A 143 -17.82 -16.77 1.19
CA TYR A 143 -17.38 -17.66 0.11
C TYR A 143 -18.56 -18.44 -0.46
N ARG A 144 -19.46 -18.93 0.39
CA ARG A 144 -20.66 -19.66 -0.05
C ARG A 144 -21.62 -18.75 -0.84
N LYS A 145 -21.74 -17.46 -0.49
CA LYS A 145 -22.64 -16.50 -1.13
C LYS A 145 -22.08 -15.86 -2.41
N TYR A 146 -20.76 -15.62 -2.47
CA TYR A 146 -20.11 -14.90 -3.55
C TYR A 146 -19.20 -15.77 -4.44
N LYS A 147 -19.25 -17.10 -4.29
CA LYS A 147 -18.51 -18.07 -5.11
C LYS A 147 -18.62 -17.78 -6.62
N TRP A 148 -19.83 -17.45 -7.07
CA TRP A 148 -20.11 -17.13 -8.48
C TRP A 148 -19.36 -15.89 -8.98
N MET A 149 -19.19 -14.86 -8.15
CA MET A 149 -18.42 -13.66 -8.52
C MET A 149 -16.93 -13.98 -8.62
N VAL A 150 -16.40 -14.77 -7.68
CA VAL A 150 -14.97 -15.16 -7.67
C VAL A 150 -14.63 -16.03 -8.87
N GLU A 151 -15.52 -16.95 -9.26
CA GLU A 151 -15.34 -17.78 -10.45
C GLU A 151 -15.43 -16.98 -11.76
N LEU A 152 -16.32 -15.97 -11.83
CA LEU A 152 -16.46 -15.10 -12.99
C LEU A 152 -15.25 -14.16 -13.17
N LEU A 153 -14.70 -13.62 -12.08
CA LEU A 153 -13.62 -12.62 -12.12
C LEU A 153 -12.24 -13.19 -12.38
N PHE A 154 -11.98 -14.41 -11.90
CA PHE A 154 -10.68 -15.09 -12.02
C PHE A 154 -10.78 -16.29 -12.95
N ARG A 155 -11.53 -16.13 -14.04
CA ARG A 155 -11.70 -17.17 -15.06
C ARG A 155 -10.32 -17.50 -15.65
N GLU A 156 -9.81 -18.68 -15.30
CA GLU A 156 -8.83 -19.38 -16.13
C GLU A 156 -9.52 -19.87 -17.41
#